data_AF-A0A1W9RKM7-F1
#
_entry.id   AF-A0A1W9RKM7-F1
#
_cell.length_a   1.000
_cell.length_b   1.000
_cell.length_c   1.000
_cell.angle_alpha   90.00
_cell.angle_beta   90.00
_cell.angle_gamma   90.00
#
_symmetry.space_group_name_H-M   'P 1'
#
loop_
_entity.id
_entity.type
_entity.pdbx_description
1 polymer ?
#
loop_
_entity_poly.entity_id
_entity_poly.type
_entity_poly.pdbx_seq_one_letter_code
_entity_poly.pdbx_strand_id
1 'polypeptide(L)'
;MIRNRPLTHDLLKSVIEKLGAKLEKVVIDNLKDNTFYAKLHFVKNGTKVIVDARPSDSIALAVRTGSPIFVEDEVLNKVQF
;
A
#
# COMPACT_ATOMS: atom_id res chain seq x y z
N MET A 1 13.07 9.46 21.03
CA MET A 1 13.29 8.03 21.36
C MET A 1 13.93 7.35 20.17
N ILE A 2 15.13 6.81 20.32
CA ILE A 2 15.74 5.95 19.29
C ILE A 2 15.04 4.61 19.35
N ARG A 3 14.36 4.20 18.28
CA ARG A 3 13.78 2.85 18.17
C ARG A 3 14.86 1.89 17.68
N ASN A 4 15.38 1.05 18.58
CA ASN A 4 16.42 0.06 18.27
C ASN A 4 15.92 -1.19 17.50
N ARG A 5 14.61 -1.31 17.22
CA ARG A 5 14.00 -2.45 16.52
C ARG A 5 12.94 -1.98 15.53
N PRO A 6 12.80 -2.66 14.37
CA PRO A 6 11.82 -2.27 13.35
C PRO A 6 10.40 -2.48 13.86
N LEU A 7 9.49 -1.56 13.53
CA LEU A 7 8.06 -1.81 13.68
C LEU A 7 7.54 -2.72 12.56
N THR A 8 6.28 -3.14 12.67
CA THR A 8 5.63 -4.05 11.72
C THR A 8 5.77 -3.61 10.26
N HIS A 9 5.48 -2.35 9.92
CA HIS A 9 5.60 -1.88 8.53
C HIS A 9 7.06 -1.69 8.09
N ASP A 10 8.00 -1.44 9.01
CA ASP A 10 9.43 -1.37 8.70
C ASP A 10 10.00 -2.78 8.42
N LEU A 11 9.56 -3.77 9.20
CA LEU A 11 9.84 -5.18 8.98
C LEU A 11 9.26 -5.64 7.64
N LEU A 12 8.01 -5.32 7.35
CA LEU A 12 7.35 -5.70 6.10
C LEU A 12 8.06 -5.12 4.89
N LYS A 13 8.42 -3.83 4.92
CA LYS A 13 9.28 -3.21 3.89
C LYS A 13 10.56 -4.02 3.68
N SER A 14 11.28 -4.31 4.77
CA SER A 14 12.53 -5.06 4.71
C SER A 14 12.36 -6.46 4.11
N VAL A 15 11.25 -7.15 4.43
CA VAL A 15 10.92 -8.47 3.87
C VAL A 15 10.66 -8.36 2.36
N ILE A 16 9.84 -7.41 1.93
CA ILE A 16 9.52 -7.17 0.51
C ILE A 16 10.80 -6.92 -0.30
N GLU A 17 11.67 -6.02 0.17
CA GLU A 17 12.94 -5.68 -0.48
C GLU A 17 13.86 -6.90 -0.56
N LYS A 18 14.01 -7.67 0.53
CA LYS A 18 14.85 -8.89 0.56
C LYS A 18 14.32 -10.02 -0.31
N LEU A 19 13.00 -10.06 -0.56
CA LEU A 19 12.39 -11.01 -1.48
C LEU A 19 12.43 -10.53 -2.95
N GLY A 20 13.09 -9.40 -3.23
CA GLY A 20 13.30 -8.87 -4.58
C GLY A 20 12.05 -8.22 -5.19
N ALA A 21 11.08 -7.83 -4.37
CA ALA A 21 9.91 -7.09 -4.82
C ALA A 21 10.07 -5.59 -4.55
N LYS A 22 9.47 -4.76 -5.40
CA LYS A 22 9.37 -3.31 -5.23
C LYS A 22 7.91 -2.93 -5.23
N LEU A 23 7.47 -2.16 -4.22
CA LEU A 23 6.16 -1.51 -4.26
C LEU A 23 6.23 -0.37 -5.29
N GLU A 24 5.43 -0.45 -6.35
CA GLU A 24 5.35 0.59 -7.37
C GLU A 24 4.35 1.68 -7.01
N LYS A 25 3.19 1.28 -6.48
CA LYS A 25 2.12 2.19 -6.09
C LYS A 25 1.13 1.52 -5.16
N VAL A 26 0.36 2.36 -4.48
CA VAL A 26 -0.87 1.99 -3.77
C VAL A 26 -2.06 2.57 -4.50
N VAL A 27 -3.15 1.82 -4.60
CA VAL A 27 -4.40 2.31 -5.18
C VAL A 27 -5.53 2.03 -4.20
N ILE A 28 -6.25 3.06 -3.76
CA ILE A 28 -7.52 2.93 -3.05
C ILE A 28 -8.61 2.89 -4.12
N ASP A 29 -9.14 1.69 -4.38
CA ASP A 29 -9.93 1.40 -5.58
C ASP A 29 -11.40 1.04 -5.31
N ASN A 30 -11.79 0.86 -4.04
CA ASN A 30 -13.17 0.56 -3.73
C ASN A 30 -13.65 1.14 -2.40
N LEU A 31 -14.96 1.39 -2.34
CA LEU A 31 -15.72 1.70 -1.13
C LEU A 31 -17.01 0.86 -1.19
N LYS A 32 -17.14 -0.06 -0.23
CA LYS A 32 -18.31 -0.94 -0.07
C LYS A 32 -18.70 -0.99 1.39
N ASP A 33 -19.97 -0.82 1.70
CA ASP A 33 -20.50 -0.87 3.08
C ASP A 33 -19.68 0.01 4.05
N ASN A 34 -19.38 1.25 3.62
CA ASN A 34 -18.51 2.21 4.31
C ASN A 34 -17.07 1.73 4.62
N THR A 35 -16.64 0.64 3.98
CA THR A 35 -15.29 0.08 4.10
C THR A 35 -14.50 0.38 2.83
N PHE A 36 -13.39 1.11 2.99
CA PHE A 36 -12.44 1.37 1.91
C PHE A 36 -11.51 0.17 1.71
N TYR A 37 -11.21 -0.13 0.45
CA TYR A 37 -10.27 -1.17 0.04
C TYR A 37 -9.09 -0.55 -0.68
N ALA A 38 -7.93 -1.19 -0.58
CA ALA A 38 -6.74 -0.76 -1.27
C ALA A 38 -5.95 -1.95 -1.82
N LYS A 39 -5.17 -1.68 -2.87
CA LYS A 39 -4.28 -2.64 -3.49
C LYS A 39 -2.85 -2.13 -3.45
N LEU A 40 -1.95 -3.02 -3.03
CA LEU A 40 -0.51 -2.85 -3.16
C LEU A 40 -0.08 -3.42 -4.51
N HIS A 41 0.44 -2.57 -5.39
CA HIS A 41 0.96 -2.99 -6.69
C HIS A 41 2.47 -3.16 -6.60
N PHE A 42 2.94 -4.40 -6.67
CA PHE A 42 4.35 -4.75 -6.67
C PHE A 42 4.85 -5.13 -8.06
N VAL A 43 6.14 -4.95 -8.27
CA VAL A 43 6.89 -5.62 -9.35
C VAL A 43 7.98 -6.50 -8.75
N LYS A 44 8.07 -7.73 -9.26
CA LYS A 44 9.11 -8.70 -8.92
C LYS A 44 9.59 -9.38 -10.19
N ASN A 45 10.87 -9.23 -10.52
CA ASN A 45 11.47 -9.80 -11.74
C ASN A 45 10.69 -9.46 -13.04
N GLY A 46 10.17 -8.24 -13.15
CA GLY A 46 9.35 -7.79 -14.28
C GLY A 46 7.88 -8.22 -14.22
N THR A 47 7.51 -9.11 -13.29
CA THR A 47 6.13 -9.55 -13.09
C THR A 47 5.39 -8.64 -12.13
N LYS A 48 4.19 -8.21 -12.51
CA LYS A 48 3.29 -7.45 -11.65
C LYS A 48 2.57 -8.38 -10.69
N VAL A 49 2.56 -8.03 -9.40
CA VAL A 49 1.84 -8.75 -8.34
C VAL A 49 0.96 -7.75 -7.61
N ILE A 50 -0.31 -8.09 -7.41
CA ILE A 50 -1.29 -7.25 -6.74
C ILE A 50 -1.71 -7.95 -5.46
N VAL A 51 -1.66 -7.24 -4.34
CA VAL A 51 -2.06 -7.76 -3.02
C VAL A 51 -3.15 -6.87 -2.45
N ASP A 52 -4.25 -7.48 -2.03
CA ASP A 52 -5.34 -6.81 -1.32
C ASP A 52 -4.87 -6.39 0.09
N ALA A 53 -5.22 -5.18 0.49
CA ALA A 53 -4.84 -4.62 1.77
C ALA A 53 -5.83 -3.55 2.23
N ARG A 54 -5.83 -3.28 3.53
CA ARG A 54 -6.55 -2.10 4.05
C ARG A 54 -5.82 -0.82 3.64
N PRO A 55 -6.55 0.30 3.44
CA PRO A 55 -5.92 1.58 3.12
C PRO A 55 -4.90 2.03 4.17
N SER A 56 -5.17 1.83 5.47
CA SER A 56 -4.26 2.24 6.55
C SER A 56 -2.89 1.56 6.46
N ASP A 57 -2.88 0.24 6.24
CA ASP A 57 -1.65 -0.53 6.06
C ASP A 57 -0.93 -0.15 4.78
N SER A 58 -1.69 0.11 3.71
CA SER A 58 -1.15 0.48 2.41
C SER A 58 -0.48 1.84 2.43
N ILE A 59 -1.11 2.84 3.02
CA ILE A 59 -0.56 4.19 3.22
C ILE A 59 0.70 4.11 4.10
N ALA A 60 0.65 3.34 5.20
CA ALA A 60 1.79 3.15 6.09
C ALA A 60 3.01 2.57 5.36
N LEU A 61 2.81 1.63 4.44
CA LEU A 61 3.88 1.04 3.63
C LEU A 61 4.35 1.99 2.51
N ALA A 62 3.44 2.71 1.86
CA ALA A 62 3.75 3.70 0.84
C ALA A 62 4.66 4.80 1.37
N VAL A 63 4.34 5.37 2.54
CA VAL A 63 5.16 6.41 3.20
C VAL A 63 6.59 5.91 3.46
N ARG A 64 6.76 4.65 3.88
CA ARG A 64 8.08 4.07 4.19
C ARG A 64 8.90 3.70 2.96
N THR A 65 8.23 3.40 1.86
CA THR A 65 8.86 3.03 0.58
C THR A 65 9.02 4.21 -0.37
N GLY A 66 8.38 5.36 -0.07
CA GLY A 66 8.31 6.49 -0.99
C GLY A 66 7.42 6.22 -2.21
N SER A 67 6.52 5.23 -2.13
CA SER A 67 5.67 4.85 -3.25
C SER A 67 4.49 5.83 -3.38
N PRO A 68 4.09 6.19 -4.61
CA PRO A 68 2.92 7.03 -4.84
C PRO A 68 1.63 6.33 -4.41
N ILE A 69 0.65 7.13 -3.96
CA ILE A 69 -0.68 6.70 -3.54
C ILE A 69 -1.68 7.32 -4.50
N PHE A 70 -2.58 6.49 -5.03
CA PHE A 70 -3.67 6.89 -5.91
C PHE A 70 -5.01 6.51 -5.29
N VAL A 71 -6.06 7.21 -5.71
CA VAL A 71 -7.44 6.91 -5.37
C VAL A 71 -8.22 6.94 -6.68
N GLU A 72 -9.06 5.92 -6.91
CA GLU A 72 -9.92 5.90 -8.09
C GLU A 72 -11.02 6.97 -7.98
N ASP A 73 -11.34 7.60 -9.10
CA ASP A 73 -12.35 8.67 -9.16
C ASP A 73 -13.71 8.18 -8.64
N GLU A 74 -14.09 6.94 -8.93
CA GLU A 74 -15.31 6.32 -8.42
C GLU A 74 -15.36 6.28 -6.90
N VAL A 75 -14.22 6.08 -6.24
CA VAL A 75 -14.13 6.12 -4.78
C VAL A 75 -14.32 7.55 -4.31
N LEU A 76 -13.63 8.53 -4.91
CA LEU A 76 -13.75 9.94 -4.56
C LEU A 76 -15.20 10.44 -4.70
N ASN A 77 -15.88 10.08 -5.78
CA ASN A 77 -17.26 10.47 -6.06
C ASN A 77 -18.27 9.92 -5.02
N LYS A 78 -17.96 8.79 -4.37
CA LYS A 78 -18.80 8.23 -3.29
C LYS A 78 -18.61 8.94 -1.94
N VAL A 79 -17.54 9.71 -1.77
CA VAL A 79 -17.24 10.43 -0.52
C VAL A 79 -17.47 11.94 -0.64
N GLN A 80 -17.70 12.47 -1.84
CA GLN A 80 -18.05 13.86 -2.04
C GLN A 80 -19.44 14.16 -1.47
N PHE A 81 -19.49 15.15 -0.57
CA PHE A 81 -20.70 15.74 0.01
C PHE A 81 -21.39 16.68 -0.99
#